data_AF-A0A8T2CRF3-F1
#
_entry.id   AF-A0A8T2CRF3-F1
#
_cell.length_a   1.000
_cell.length_b   1.000
_cell.length_c   1.000
_cell.angle_alpha   90.00
_cell.angle_beta   90.00
_cell.angle_gamma   90.00
#
_symmetry.space_group_name_H-M   'P 1'
#
loop_
_entity.id
_entity.type
_entity.pdbx_description
1 polymer ?
#
loop_
_entity_poly.entity_id
_entity_poly.type
_entity_poly.pdbx_seq_one_letter_code
_entity_poly.pdbx_strand_id
1 'polypeptide(L)'
;MKNWALSFFSDQLSRRAVSDSYLWATAISLLLILLFHIFFSTKFRFFTSSSPSSPTESVSHTIKSQSRISKLVSDEDLKFLIENLEETNDSTEIWENVIHKSNDRISYTAKRCKPKDGGGPMKYLSVTVFEDCSAEIVRDFYMDNDYRKLWDKTVVEHEQLQVDSSSGIEIGRTIKKFPLLTSREYVLAWRLWQGKDKFYCFTKECDHNMVPRQRKYVRVSYFRSGWRIRQVPGRNACEIKMFHQENAGLNVEMAKLAFSKGIWSYVCKMENALCKYIATSHRTQGRPILSAVTLMKKVPSELETQTDNVTASIGTSSGEGLLSHVVAKQKKNLRKPSKKLIAKGLVLVGGAICLSRGHSALGAKVALAYLLTKLNKRGSSLNQTTQNTSI
;
A
#
# COMPACT_ATOMS: atom_id res chain seq x y z
N MET A 1 29.99 -21.13 -63.82
CA MET A 1 30.81 -20.07 -63.20
C MET A 1 29.99 -18.77 -63.22
N LYS A 2 29.93 -18.04 -62.10
CA LYS A 2 29.07 -16.86 -61.77
C LYS A 2 27.78 -17.18 -60.98
N ASN A 3 27.87 -16.95 -59.67
CA ASN A 3 26.84 -16.40 -58.75
C ASN A 3 27.06 -16.78 -57.27
N TRP A 4 28.29 -17.06 -56.85
CA TRP A 4 28.65 -17.15 -55.43
C TRP A 4 28.91 -15.78 -54.76
N ALA A 5 28.97 -14.68 -55.54
CA ALA A 5 29.28 -13.34 -55.01
C ALA A 5 28.05 -12.62 -54.42
N LEU A 6 26.82 -13.02 -54.76
CA LEU A 6 25.60 -12.32 -54.31
C LEU A 6 25.07 -12.80 -52.95
N SER A 7 25.37 -14.04 -52.53
CA SER A 7 24.97 -14.54 -51.21
C SER A 7 25.83 -13.96 -50.08
N PHE A 8 27.10 -13.66 -50.35
CA PHE A 8 28.04 -13.11 -49.36
C PHE A 8 27.75 -11.64 -49.02
N PHE A 9 27.30 -10.84 -50.00
CA PHE A 9 26.91 -9.44 -49.77
C PHE A 9 25.58 -9.31 -49.02
N SER A 10 24.62 -10.22 -49.27
CA SER A 10 23.32 -10.23 -48.58
C SER A 10 23.46 -10.58 -47.09
N ASP A 11 24.33 -11.53 -46.75
CA ASP A 11 24.53 -11.97 -45.36
C ASP A 11 25.33 -10.94 -44.53
N GLN A 12 26.25 -10.19 -45.15
CA GLN A 12 26.93 -9.06 -44.48
C GLN A 12 26.02 -7.84 -44.27
N LEU A 13 25.15 -7.50 -45.23
CA LEU A 13 24.19 -6.40 -45.09
C LEU A 13 23.13 -6.71 -44.04
N SER A 14 22.67 -7.97 -43.96
CA SER A 14 21.73 -8.42 -42.93
C SER A 14 22.34 -8.38 -41.53
N ARG A 15 23.60 -8.80 -41.36
CA ARG A 15 24.31 -8.71 -40.06
C ARG A 15 24.59 -7.26 -39.65
N ARG A 16 24.89 -6.35 -40.59
CA ARG A 16 25.04 -4.91 -40.31
C ARG A 16 23.71 -4.27 -39.89
N ALA A 17 22.61 -4.58 -40.57
CA ALA A 17 21.28 -4.06 -40.23
C ALA A 17 20.77 -4.55 -38.86
N VAL A 18 21.05 -5.81 -38.51
CA VAL A 18 20.71 -6.37 -37.19
C VAL A 18 21.58 -5.75 -36.10
N SER A 19 22.90 -5.62 -36.32
CA SER A 19 23.83 -4.93 -35.41
C SER A 19 23.42 -3.50 -35.13
N ASP A 20 23.08 -2.73 -36.17
CA ASP A 20 22.61 -1.36 -36.02
C ASP A 20 21.31 -1.29 -35.20
N SER A 21 20.36 -2.21 -35.41
CA SER A 21 19.10 -2.21 -34.64
C SER A 21 19.31 -2.44 -33.13
N TYR A 22 20.27 -3.28 -32.75
CA TYR A 22 20.62 -3.52 -31.34
C TYR A 22 21.42 -2.36 -30.74
N LEU A 23 22.28 -1.70 -31.52
CA LEU A 23 22.98 -0.47 -31.13
C LEU A 23 21.99 0.67 -30.88
N TRP A 24 20.99 0.84 -31.74
CA TRP A 24 19.94 1.85 -31.54
C TRP A 24 19.04 1.52 -30.34
N ALA A 25 18.67 0.25 -30.13
CA ALA A 25 17.85 -0.14 -28.99
C ALA A 25 18.56 0.05 -27.63
N THR A 26 19.87 -0.26 -27.58
CA THR A 26 20.71 -0.04 -26.40
C THR A 26 20.96 1.45 -26.18
N ALA A 27 21.24 2.23 -27.22
CA ALA A 27 21.38 3.68 -27.13
C ALA A 27 20.09 4.36 -26.64
N ILE A 28 18.91 3.93 -27.12
CA ILE A 28 17.61 4.44 -26.66
C ILE A 28 17.37 4.07 -25.19
N SER A 29 17.73 2.84 -24.78
CA SER A 29 17.57 2.41 -23.39
C SER A 29 18.51 3.17 -22.45
N LEU A 30 19.75 3.43 -22.85
CA LEU A 30 20.69 4.27 -22.09
C LEU A 30 20.24 5.73 -22.06
N LEU A 31 19.70 6.27 -23.15
CA LEU A 31 19.11 7.61 -23.20
C LEU A 31 17.91 7.74 -22.26
N LEU A 32 17.04 6.73 -22.20
CA LEU A 32 15.90 6.70 -21.27
C LEU A 32 16.36 6.60 -19.81
N ILE A 33 17.41 5.82 -19.52
CA ILE A 33 18.01 5.75 -18.18
C ILE A 33 18.66 7.10 -17.81
N LEU A 34 19.36 7.74 -18.75
CA LEU A 34 19.98 9.05 -18.55
C LEU A 34 18.91 10.15 -18.31
N LEU A 35 17.85 10.17 -19.13
CA LEU A 35 16.72 11.09 -18.97
C LEU A 35 15.97 10.83 -17.66
N PHE A 36 15.86 9.56 -17.24
CA PHE A 36 15.30 9.20 -15.93
C PHE A 36 16.20 9.73 -14.80
N HIS A 37 17.52 9.59 -14.89
CA HIS A 37 18.44 10.14 -13.91
C HIS A 37 18.43 11.67 -13.89
N ILE A 38 18.35 12.35 -15.03
CA ILE A 38 18.24 13.82 -15.11
C ILE A 38 16.91 14.27 -14.48
N PHE A 39 15.78 13.66 -14.84
CA PHE A 39 14.46 14.02 -14.30
C PHE A 39 14.33 13.78 -12.78
N PHE A 40 15.08 12.83 -12.23
CA PHE A 40 15.15 12.57 -10.78
C PHE A 40 16.26 13.36 -10.06
N SER A 41 17.30 13.84 -10.74
CA SER A 41 18.40 14.61 -10.13
C SER A 41 18.24 16.13 -10.25
N THR A 42 17.47 16.65 -11.21
CA THR A 42 17.30 18.10 -11.42
C THR A 42 16.11 18.74 -10.70
N LYS A 43 15.76 18.27 -9.50
CA LYS A 43 14.92 19.04 -8.57
C LYS A 43 15.59 19.25 -7.22
N PHE A 44 16.79 19.82 -7.29
CA PHE A 44 17.37 20.61 -6.23
C PHE A 44 17.73 21.97 -6.82
N ARG A 45 16.95 23.01 -6.47
CA ARG A 45 17.42 24.36 -6.13
C ARG A 45 16.26 25.36 -6.01
N PHE A 46 16.29 26.04 -4.86
CA PHE A 46 15.76 27.36 -4.50
C PHE A 46 14.25 27.63 -4.61
N PHE A 47 13.61 27.79 -3.44
CA PHE A 47 12.84 29.00 -3.12
C PHE A 47 13.06 29.39 -1.66
N THR A 48 13.85 30.45 -1.46
CA THR A 48 13.83 31.30 -0.27
C THR A 48 12.76 32.37 -0.48
N SER A 49 11.86 32.55 0.47
CA SER A 49 11.11 33.81 0.62
C SER A 49 10.62 33.96 2.05
N SER A 50 10.97 35.12 2.58
CA SER A 50 10.69 35.73 3.88
C SER A 50 9.22 35.88 4.23
N SER A 51 8.92 35.73 5.51
CA SER A 51 7.65 36.11 6.15
C SER A 51 7.67 37.59 6.56
N PRO A 52 6.56 38.33 6.43
CA PRO A 52 6.29 39.49 7.28
C PRO A 52 5.40 39.07 8.47
N SER A 53 5.85 39.47 9.66
CA SER A 53 5.09 39.40 10.91
C SER A 53 4.18 40.63 11.06
N SER A 54 2.94 40.42 11.49
CA SER A 54 2.17 41.41 12.28
C SER A 54 1.08 40.68 13.09
N PRO A 55 0.91 40.99 14.39
CA PRO A 55 -0.11 40.41 15.28
C PRO A 55 -1.45 41.16 15.07
N THR A 56 -2.64 40.68 15.42
CA THR A 56 -3.13 40.44 16.80
C THR A 56 -4.58 39.94 16.69
N GLU A 57 -4.90 38.70 17.08
CA GLU A 57 -6.29 38.25 17.36
C GLU A 57 -6.32 36.87 18.06
N SER A 58 -5.31 36.58 18.91
CA SER A 58 -4.98 35.21 19.31
C SER A 58 -5.83 34.61 20.44
N VAL A 59 -6.58 35.39 21.22
CA VAL A 59 -7.17 34.85 22.47
C VAL A 59 -8.53 34.18 22.23
N SER A 60 -9.40 34.75 21.38
CA SER A 60 -10.74 34.22 21.11
C SER A 60 -10.72 33.00 20.16
N HIS A 61 -9.78 32.97 19.21
CA HIS A 61 -9.61 31.85 18.28
C HIS A 61 -8.96 30.62 18.94
N THR A 62 -8.03 30.83 19.89
CA THR A 62 -7.34 29.73 20.57
C THR A 62 -8.30 28.90 21.42
N ILE A 63 -9.20 29.55 22.17
CA ILE A 63 -10.18 28.84 23.03
C ILE A 63 -11.19 28.04 22.18
N LYS A 64 -11.69 28.62 21.07
CA LYS A 64 -12.60 27.91 20.15
C LYS A 64 -11.91 26.77 19.41
N SER A 65 -10.63 26.93 19.05
CA SER A 65 -9.83 25.88 18.39
C SER A 65 -9.53 24.73 19.35
N GLN A 66 -9.07 25.00 20.57
CA GLN A 66 -8.82 23.99 21.60
C GLN A 66 -10.08 23.18 21.96
N SER A 67 -11.24 23.84 22.09
CA SER A 67 -12.52 23.18 22.36
C SER A 67 -12.98 22.25 21.23
N ARG A 68 -12.61 22.54 19.97
CA ARG A 68 -12.96 21.70 18.81
C ARG A 68 -12.04 20.49 18.69
N ILE A 69 -10.78 20.61 19.09
CA ILE A 69 -9.77 19.56 18.97
C ILE A 69 -9.97 18.47 20.01
N SER A 70 -10.27 18.85 21.26
CA SER A 70 -10.47 17.90 22.36
C SER A 70 -11.59 16.87 22.11
N LYS A 71 -12.45 17.12 21.13
CA LYS A 71 -13.55 16.25 20.69
C LYS A 71 -13.28 15.50 19.39
N LEU A 72 -12.10 15.67 18.77
CA LEU A 72 -11.79 15.01 17.49
C LEU A 72 -11.61 13.51 17.66
N VAL A 73 -11.03 13.03 18.75
CA VAL A 73 -10.89 11.60 19.00
C VAL A 73 -11.32 11.30 20.44
N SER A 74 -12.53 10.79 20.61
CA SER A 74 -13.18 10.58 21.90
C SER A 74 -13.05 9.13 22.37
N ASP A 75 -13.51 8.86 23.60
CA ASP A 75 -13.51 7.51 24.15
C ASP A 75 -14.58 6.63 23.47
N GLU A 76 -15.61 7.22 22.83
CA GLU A 76 -16.52 6.48 21.94
C GLU A 76 -15.81 5.95 20.69
N ASP A 77 -14.83 6.68 20.14
CA ASP A 77 -14.02 6.17 19.03
C ASP A 77 -13.16 4.97 19.48
N LEU A 78 -12.65 4.99 20.73
CA LEU A 78 -11.96 3.85 21.32
C LEU A 78 -12.89 2.66 21.53
N LYS A 79 -14.10 2.89 22.06
CA LYS A 79 -15.12 1.85 22.20
C LYS A 79 -15.44 1.19 20.85
N PHE A 80 -15.71 2.02 19.83
CA PHE A 80 -15.92 1.56 18.46
C PHE A 80 -14.74 0.71 17.96
N LEU A 81 -13.50 1.15 18.22
CA LEU A 81 -12.30 0.40 17.84
C LEU A 81 -12.26 -0.97 18.54
N ILE A 82 -12.43 -1.03 19.85
CA ILE A 82 -12.41 -2.27 20.64
C ILE A 82 -13.46 -3.24 20.10
N GLU A 83 -14.70 -2.79 19.92
CA GLU A 83 -15.79 -3.60 19.40
C GLU A 83 -15.50 -4.20 18.00
N ASN A 84 -14.88 -3.42 17.11
CA ASN A 84 -14.49 -3.92 15.78
C ASN A 84 -13.26 -4.85 15.84
N LEU A 85 -12.31 -4.60 16.74
CA LEU A 85 -11.13 -5.44 16.91
C LEU A 85 -11.47 -6.76 17.58
N GLU A 86 -12.37 -6.79 18.57
CA GLU A 86 -12.80 -8.03 19.22
C GLU A 86 -13.94 -8.73 18.47
N GLU A 87 -14.49 -8.08 17.45
CA GLU A 87 -15.57 -8.62 16.63
C GLU A 87 -16.83 -8.93 17.45
N THR A 88 -17.06 -8.17 18.51
CA THR A 88 -18.19 -8.33 19.45
C THR A 88 -19.48 -7.69 18.94
N ASN A 89 -19.45 -7.07 17.77
CA ASN A 89 -20.65 -6.50 17.17
C ASN A 89 -21.51 -7.63 16.59
N ASP A 90 -22.80 -7.65 16.92
CA ASP A 90 -23.85 -8.50 16.32
C ASP A 90 -24.15 -8.12 14.84
N SER A 91 -23.09 -7.79 14.10
CA SER A 91 -23.17 -7.34 12.75
C SER A 91 -23.33 -8.54 11.82
N THR A 92 -24.36 -8.50 10.97
CA THR A 92 -24.54 -9.40 9.81
C THR A 92 -23.47 -9.20 8.71
N GLU A 93 -22.30 -8.69 9.07
CA GLU A 93 -21.21 -8.37 8.14
C GLU A 93 -20.50 -9.63 7.66
N ILE A 94 -20.37 -9.77 6.34
CA ILE A 94 -19.70 -10.92 5.72
C ILE A 94 -18.23 -10.55 5.50
N TRP A 95 -17.36 -11.16 6.31
CA TRP A 95 -15.92 -11.00 6.19
C TRP A 95 -15.30 -12.04 5.26
N GLU A 96 -14.60 -11.57 4.23
CA GLU A 96 -13.85 -12.40 3.27
C GLU A 96 -12.36 -12.42 3.63
N ASN A 97 -11.78 -13.60 3.75
CA ASN A 97 -10.32 -13.74 3.92
C ASN A 97 -9.59 -13.23 2.68
N VAL A 98 -8.58 -12.39 2.89
CA VAL A 98 -7.75 -11.80 1.81
C VAL A 98 -6.38 -12.47 1.75
N ILE A 99 -5.77 -12.71 2.91
CA ILE A 99 -4.43 -13.29 2.99
C ILE A 99 -4.19 -13.94 4.35
N HIS A 100 -3.42 -15.03 4.33
CA HIS A 100 -2.83 -15.66 5.49
C HIS A 100 -1.43 -16.12 5.09
N LYS A 101 -0.38 -15.50 5.65
CA LYS A 101 1.02 -15.83 5.35
C LYS A 101 1.89 -15.66 6.59
N SER A 102 2.96 -16.44 6.66
CA SER A 102 3.96 -16.36 7.71
C SER A 102 5.35 -16.73 7.20
N ASN A 103 6.35 -16.35 7.98
CA ASN A 103 7.71 -16.87 7.98
C ASN A 103 8.21 -16.91 9.44
N ASP A 104 9.49 -17.20 9.65
CA ASP A 104 10.07 -17.38 10.99
C ASP A 104 10.09 -16.11 11.86
N ARG A 105 9.83 -14.92 11.29
CA ARG A 105 9.92 -13.62 11.98
C ARG A 105 8.61 -12.85 12.03
N ILE A 106 7.69 -13.15 11.11
CA ILE A 106 6.43 -12.42 11.00
C ILE A 106 5.31 -13.30 10.46
N SER A 107 4.11 -13.14 11.03
CA SER A 107 2.87 -13.63 10.44
C SER A 107 1.91 -12.49 10.16
N TYR A 108 1.10 -12.66 9.12
CA TYR A 108 0.12 -11.69 8.68
C TYR A 108 -1.16 -12.37 8.21
N THR A 109 -2.28 -11.96 8.78
CA THR A 109 -3.61 -12.32 8.31
C THR A 109 -4.42 -11.06 8.05
N ALA A 110 -5.24 -11.07 7.01
CA ALA A 110 -6.19 -9.99 6.79
C ALA A 110 -7.48 -10.52 6.15
N LYS A 111 -8.58 -9.90 6.55
CA LYS A 111 -9.92 -10.08 6.00
C LYS A 111 -10.54 -8.72 5.67
N ARG A 112 -11.53 -8.72 4.78
CA ARG A 112 -12.21 -7.51 4.33
C ARG A 112 -13.72 -7.69 4.39
N CYS A 113 -14.44 -6.59 4.60
CA CYS A 113 -15.91 -6.57 4.54
C CYS A 113 -16.38 -5.38 3.72
N LYS A 114 -17.33 -5.63 2.81
CA LYS A 114 -18.05 -4.55 2.12
C LYS A 114 -19.04 -3.90 3.10
N PRO A 115 -19.18 -2.57 3.13
CA PRO A 115 -20.22 -1.93 3.94
C PRO A 115 -21.62 -2.35 3.48
N LYS A 116 -22.56 -2.46 4.42
CA LYS A 116 -23.95 -2.89 4.19
C LYS A 116 -24.66 -2.02 3.14
N ASP A 117 -24.41 -0.72 3.15
CA ASP A 117 -25.07 0.23 2.25
C ASP A 117 -24.47 0.25 0.83
N GLY A 118 -23.47 -0.60 0.55
CA GLY A 118 -22.86 -0.81 -0.77
C GLY A 118 -22.02 0.35 -1.32
N GLY A 119 -22.24 1.59 -0.85
CA GLY A 119 -21.56 2.81 -1.32
C GLY A 119 -20.32 3.22 -0.53
N GLY A 120 -20.06 2.60 0.61
CA GLY A 120 -18.95 2.97 1.50
C GLY A 120 -17.59 2.33 1.13
N PRO A 121 -16.48 2.89 1.65
CA PRO A 121 -15.16 2.28 1.51
C PRO A 121 -15.07 0.90 2.18
N MET A 122 -14.27 0.00 1.62
CA MET A 122 -14.02 -1.35 2.14
C MET A 122 -13.44 -1.30 3.55
N LYS A 123 -13.96 -2.13 4.46
CA LYS A 123 -13.37 -2.37 5.78
C LYS A 123 -12.32 -3.46 5.70
N TYR A 124 -11.25 -3.31 6.47
CA TYR A 124 -10.21 -4.31 6.63
C TYR A 124 -9.95 -4.56 8.12
N LEU A 125 -9.81 -5.84 8.46
CA LEU A 125 -9.27 -6.30 9.73
C LEU A 125 -8.01 -7.08 9.43
N SER A 126 -6.93 -6.78 10.14
CA SER A 126 -5.68 -7.51 10.00
C SER A 126 -5.02 -7.78 11.34
N VAL A 127 -4.27 -8.88 11.39
CA VAL A 127 -3.42 -9.25 12.52
C VAL A 127 -2.02 -9.43 11.97
N THR A 128 -1.05 -8.74 12.58
CA THR A 128 0.37 -8.96 12.34
C THR A 128 1.00 -9.42 13.64
N VAL A 129 1.79 -10.48 13.62
CA VAL A 129 2.59 -10.92 14.78
C VAL A 129 4.05 -10.82 14.39
N PHE A 130 4.81 -10.02 15.14
CA PHE A 130 6.26 -9.87 15.01
C PHE A 130 6.94 -10.71 16.10
N GLU A 131 7.95 -11.47 15.73
CA GLU A 131 8.77 -12.21 16.70
C GLU A 131 9.83 -11.29 17.34
N ASP A 132 10.27 -11.66 18.54
CA ASP A 132 11.42 -11.09 19.24
C ASP A 132 11.36 -9.57 19.47
N CYS A 133 10.17 -9.06 19.78
CA CYS A 133 9.96 -7.64 20.09
C CYS A 133 8.92 -7.42 21.18
N SER A 134 8.99 -6.28 21.87
CA SER A 134 8.01 -5.87 22.88
C SER A 134 6.87 -5.02 22.32
N ALA A 135 5.76 -4.92 23.06
CA ALA A 135 4.64 -4.06 22.71
C ALA A 135 5.04 -2.57 22.64
N GLU A 136 5.92 -2.12 23.53
CA GLU A 136 6.41 -0.74 23.57
C GLU A 136 7.23 -0.40 22.32
N ILE A 137 8.12 -1.28 21.88
CA ILE A 137 8.95 -0.98 20.71
C ILE A 137 8.14 -1.00 19.42
N VAL A 138 7.12 -1.87 19.32
CA VAL A 138 6.19 -1.86 18.19
C VAL A 138 5.32 -0.61 18.21
N ARG A 139 4.83 -0.18 19.38
CA ARG A 139 4.13 1.11 19.54
C ARG A 139 5.00 2.26 19.03
N ASP A 140 6.23 2.37 19.52
CA ASP A 140 7.13 3.47 19.15
C ASP A 140 7.45 3.44 17.66
N PHE A 141 7.72 2.26 17.10
CA PHE A 141 7.94 2.09 15.66
C PHE A 141 6.72 2.53 14.81
N TYR A 142 5.50 2.24 15.25
CA TYR A 142 4.27 2.65 14.54
C TYR A 142 3.99 4.15 14.66
N MET A 143 4.43 4.78 15.75
CA MET A 143 4.21 6.20 16.02
C MET A 143 5.33 7.12 15.54
N ASP A 144 6.52 6.57 15.22
CA ASP A 144 7.64 7.33 14.67
C ASP A 144 7.44 7.63 13.18
N ASN A 145 6.79 8.75 12.90
CA ASN A 145 6.55 9.23 11.55
C ASN A 145 7.83 9.71 10.83
N ASP A 146 8.88 10.09 11.58
CA ASP A 146 10.16 10.46 10.98
C ASP A 146 10.89 9.23 10.46
N TYR A 147 10.95 8.17 11.26
CA TYR A 147 11.46 6.88 10.82
C TYR A 147 10.60 6.29 9.70
N ARG A 148 9.28 6.48 9.74
CA ARG A 148 8.37 6.03 8.67
C ARG A 148 8.77 6.60 7.30
N LYS A 149 9.18 7.87 7.22
CA LYS A 149 9.69 8.49 5.97
C LYS A 149 10.94 7.81 5.44
N LEU A 150 11.77 7.22 6.30
CA LEU A 150 13.03 6.58 5.89
C LEU A 150 12.78 5.23 5.22
N TRP A 151 11.82 4.44 5.71
CA TRP A 151 11.61 3.09 5.22
C TRP A 151 10.40 2.94 4.31
N ASP A 152 9.31 3.69 4.51
CA ASP A 152 8.11 3.61 3.67
C ASP A 152 8.19 4.61 2.50
N LYS A 153 8.52 4.09 1.31
CA LYS A 153 8.65 4.88 0.08
C LYS A 153 7.35 5.57 -0.38
N THR A 154 6.20 5.17 0.18
CA THR A 154 4.94 5.84 -0.13
C THR A 154 4.77 7.12 0.67
N VAL A 155 5.42 7.27 1.82
CA VAL A 155 5.35 8.45 2.68
C VAL A 155 6.46 9.42 2.27
N VAL A 156 6.08 10.56 1.68
CA VAL A 156 7.03 11.55 1.14
C VAL A 156 7.26 12.69 2.12
N GLU A 157 6.18 13.14 2.77
CA GLU A 157 6.23 14.22 3.75
C GLU A 157 5.35 13.83 4.94
N HIS A 158 5.79 14.23 6.13
CA HIS A 158 5.01 14.19 7.35
C HIS A 158 5.34 15.42 8.20
N GLU A 159 4.31 16.01 8.79
CA GLU A 159 4.39 17.19 9.64
C GLU A 159 3.40 17.03 10.80
N GLN A 160 3.87 17.26 12.03
CA GLN A 160 3.02 17.44 13.21
C GLN A 160 2.44 18.86 13.16
N LEU A 161 1.12 18.98 13.04
CA LEU A 161 0.43 20.26 12.95
C LEU A 161 0.08 20.83 14.32
N GLN A 162 -0.38 19.96 15.22
CA GLN A 162 -0.85 20.38 16.53
C GLN A 162 -0.86 19.22 17.52
N VAL A 163 -0.57 19.51 18.78
CA VAL A 163 -0.74 18.58 19.90
C VAL A 163 -1.54 19.27 21.00
N ASP A 164 -2.67 18.69 21.39
CA ASP A 164 -3.44 19.16 22.54
C ASP A 164 -3.00 18.43 23.80
N SER A 165 -2.35 19.17 24.70
CA SER A 165 -1.80 18.62 25.96
C SER A 165 -2.89 18.10 26.91
N SER A 166 -4.12 18.61 26.81
CA SER A 166 -5.20 18.23 27.71
C SER A 166 -5.78 16.86 27.36
N SER A 167 -6.21 16.67 26.12
CA SER A 167 -6.80 15.42 25.62
C SER A 167 -5.77 14.37 25.20
N GLY A 168 -4.56 14.79 24.83
CA GLY A 168 -3.55 13.93 24.21
C GLY A 168 -3.80 13.67 22.71
N ILE A 169 -4.69 14.44 22.09
CA ILE A 169 -4.94 14.38 20.65
C ILE A 169 -3.81 15.08 19.91
N GLU A 170 -3.29 14.41 18.88
CA GLU A 170 -2.31 14.95 17.96
C GLU A 170 -2.89 14.97 16.55
N ILE A 171 -2.61 16.06 15.83
CA ILE A 171 -3.02 16.26 14.45
C ILE A 171 -1.76 16.34 13.60
N GLY A 172 -1.73 15.60 12.51
CA GLY A 172 -0.64 15.63 11.55
C GLY A 172 -1.10 15.59 10.11
N ARG A 173 -0.19 16.05 9.25
CA ARG A 173 -0.32 16.02 7.80
C ARG A 173 0.64 15.01 7.22
N THR A 174 0.15 14.12 6.37
CA THR A 174 1.00 13.17 5.63
C THR A 174 0.71 13.24 4.15
N ILE A 175 1.76 13.34 3.33
CA ILE A 175 1.65 13.23 1.87
C ILE A 175 2.13 11.85 1.44
N LYS A 176 1.23 11.09 0.83
CA LYS A 176 1.57 9.79 0.22
C LYS A 176 1.63 9.86 -1.29
N LYS A 177 2.64 9.25 -1.87
CA LYS A 177 2.81 9.11 -3.32
C LYS A 177 2.81 7.63 -3.71
N PHE A 178 1.86 7.28 -4.56
CA PHE A 178 1.78 5.96 -5.17
C PHE A 178 2.20 6.06 -6.63
N PRO A 179 2.85 5.04 -7.21
CA PRO A 179 3.22 5.04 -8.62
C PRO A 179 2.02 5.34 -9.53
N LEU A 180 2.23 6.19 -10.53
CA LEU A 180 1.25 6.52 -11.57
C LEU A 180 -0.04 7.20 -11.08
N LEU A 181 -0.08 7.68 -9.85
CA LEU A 181 -1.26 8.34 -9.30
C LEU A 181 -0.91 9.69 -8.65
N THR A 182 -1.87 10.61 -8.65
CA THR A 182 -1.77 11.88 -7.92
C THR A 182 -1.50 11.63 -6.44
N SER A 183 -0.63 12.42 -5.83
CA SER A 183 -0.32 12.28 -4.40
C SER A 183 -1.58 12.50 -3.55
N ARG A 184 -1.71 11.71 -2.48
CA ARG A 184 -2.80 11.83 -1.50
C ARG A 184 -2.33 12.66 -0.32
N GLU A 185 -3.20 13.54 0.14
CA GLU A 185 -2.99 14.34 1.35
C GLU A 185 -3.90 13.81 2.45
N TYR A 186 -3.28 13.44 3.57
CA TYR A 186 -3.94 12.99 4.78
C TYR A 186 -3.78 14.09 5.82
N VAL A 187 -4.90 14.54 6.39
CA VAL A 187 -4.93 15.39 7.58
C VAL A 187 -5.71 14.61 8.61
N LEU A 188 -5.00 14.08 9.62
CA LEU A 188 -5.53 13.08 10.53
C LEU A 188 -5.32 13.54 11.96
N ALA A 189 -6.32 13.30 12.81
CA ALA A 189 -6.22 13.39 14.25
C ALA A 189 -6.08 11.98 14.82
N TRP A 190 -5.22 11.79 15.81
CA TRP A 190 -5.09 10.53 16.53
C TRP A 190 -4.93 10.73 18.03
N ARG A 191 -5.26 9.68 18.78
CA ARG A 191 -5.11 9.61 20.23
C ARG A 191 -4.71 8.20 20.63
N LEU A 192 -3.90 8.11 21.69
CA LEU A 192 -3.41 6.84 22.24
C LEU A 192 -3.96 6.61 23.64
N TRP A 193 -4.23 5.34 23.93
CA TRP A 193 -4.59 4.87 25.26
C TRP A 193 -3.70 3.70 25.66
N GLN A 194 -3.28 3.70 26.92
CA GLN A 194 -2.57 2.60 27.56
C GLN A 194 -3.54 1.84 28.45
N GLY A 195 -3.72 0.57 28.12
CA GLY A 195 -4.38 -0.37 28.99
C GLY A 195 -3.42 -1.11 29.92
N LYS A 196 -3.89 -2.18 30.56
CA LYS A 196 -3.08 -2.97 31.49
C LYS A 196 -1.84 -3.59 30.82
N ASP A 197 -2.02 -4.26 29.70
CA ASP A 197 -1.02 -5.05 28.97
C ASP A 197 -1.05 -4.79 27.45
N LYS A 198 -1.71 -3.70 27.06
CA LYS A 198 -2.06 -3.39 25.67
C LYS A 198 -2.08 -1.88 25.44
N PHE A 199 -1.82 -1.49 24.20
CA PHE A 199 -1.92 -0.11 23.73
C PHE A 199 -2.97 -0.02 22.63
N TYR A 200 -3.72 1.08 22.62
CA TYR A 200 -4.66 1.41 21.56
C TYR A 200 -4.27 2.73 20.91
N CYS A 201 -4.51 2.83 19.61
CA CYS A 201 -4.50 4.10 18.90
C CYS A 201 -5.68 4.13 17.94
N PHE A 202 -6.39 5.26 17.92
CA PHE A 202 -7.39 5.53 16.91
C PHE A 202 -7.00 6.78 16.13
N THR A 203 -7.20 6.74 14.82
CA THR A 203 -6.83 7.79 13.88
C THR A 203 -7.98 8.05 12.94
N LYS A 204 -8.30 9.33 12.74
CA LYS A 204 -9.47 9.73 11.98
C LYS A 204 -9.27 11.01 11.18
N GLU A 205 -9.89 11.14 10.00
CA GLU A 205 -9.75 12.36 9.19
C GLU A 205 -10.31 13.58 9.91
N CYS A 206 -9.64 14.72 9.72
CA CYS A 206 -10.12 16.01 10.21
C CYS A 206 -9.72 17.14 9.25
N ASP A 207 -10.31 18.30 9.44
CA ASP A 207 -9.86 19.54 8.81
C ASP A 207 -8.92 20.31 9.75
N HIS A 208 -8.01 21.09 9.18
CA HIS A 208 -7.09 21.93 9.93
C HIS A 208 -6.85 23.25 9.19
N ASN A 209 -6.96 24.38 9.89
CA ASN A 209 -6.92 25.71 9.26
C ASN A 209 -5.60 26.00 8.53
N MET A 210 -4.48 25.47 9.03
CA MET A 210 -3.16 25.63 8.39
C MET A 210 -3.01 24.80 7.11
N VAL A 211 -3.92 23.86 6.84
CA VAL A 211 -3.83 22.94 5.71
C VAL A 211 -5.12 22.97 4.89
N PRO A 212 -5.42 24.11 4.23
CA PRO A 212 -6.54 24.19 3.30
C PRO A 212 -6.33 23.22 2.13
N ARG A 213 -7.43 22.80 1.50
CA ARG A 213 -7.38 21.83 0.39
C ARG A 213 -6.61 22.41 -0.79
N GLN A 214 -5.65 21.65 -1.31
CA GLN A 214 -4.81 22.05 -2.44
C GLN A 214 -5.13 21.19 -3.67
N ARG A 215 -5.34 21.81 -4.83
CA ARG A 215 -5.71 21.11 -6.09
C ARG A 215 -4.66 20.09 -6.56
N LYS A 216 -3.39 20.24 -6.15
CA LYS A 216 -2.29 19.32 -6.50
C LYS A 216 -2.37 17.98 -5.78
N TYR A 217 -3.19 17.84 -4.74
CA TYR A 217 -3.36 16.61 -3.98
C TYR A 217 -4.80 16.10 -4.03
N VAL A 218 -4.94 14.78 -3.96
CA VAL A 218 -6.23 14.16 -3.64
C VAL A 218 -6.35 14.12 -2.11
N ARG A 219 -7.16 15.00 -1.52
CA ARG A 219 -7.43 14.98 -0.07
C ARG A 219 -8.25 13.73 0.26
N VAL A 220 -7.76 12.91 1.19
CA VAL A 220 -8.51 11.76 1.70
C VAL A 220 -9.66 12.28 2.54
N SER A 221 -10.89 12.04 2.09
CA SER A 221 -12.10 12.60 2.69
C SER A 221 -12.72 11.70 3.76
N TYR A 222 -12.30 10.45 3.85
CA TYR A 222 -12.74 9.49 4.85
C TYR A 222 -11.57 8.58 5.23
N PHE A 223 -11.26 8.52 6.51
CA PHE A 223 -10.22 7.69 7.09
C PHE A 223 -10.58 7.34 8.52
N ARG A 224 -10.94 6.08 8.78
CA ARG A 224 -11.14 5.55 10.13
C ARG A 224 -10.24 4.34 10.29
N SER A 225 -9.23 4.45 11.13
CA SER A 225 -8.29 3.36 11.37
C SER A 225 -7.83 3.36 12.81
N GLY A 226 -7.60 2.19 13.36
CA GLY A 226 -7.01 2.06 14.67
C GLY A 226 -6.41 0.69 14.88
N TRP A 227 -5.61 0.57 15.92
CA TRP A 227 -4.94 -0.67 16.26
C TRP A 227 -4.93 -0.92 17.76
N ARG A 228 -4.80 -2.20 18.12
CA ARG A 228 -4.40 -2.69 19.43
C ARG A 228 -3.05 -3.39 19.30
N ILE A 229 -2.09 -3.04 20.15
CA ILE A 229 -0.79 -3.70 20.28
C ILE A 229 -0.74 -4.39 21.65
N ARG A 230 -0.30 -5.65 21.70
CA ARG A 230 -0.08 -6.38 22.94
C ARG A 230 0.98 -7.47 22.78
N GLN A 231 1.56 -7.90 23.89
CA GLN A 231 2.40 -9.10 23.90
C GLN A 231 1.57 -10.37 23.66
N VAL A 232 2.17 -11.34 22.98
CA VAL A 232 1.59 -12.67 22.82
C VAL A 232 1.86 -13.49 24.08
N PRO A 233 0.82 -13.98 24.80
CA PRO A 233 1.03 -14.77 26.01
C PRO A 233 1.92 -15.99 25.77
N GLY A 234 2.94 -16.19 26.61
CA GLY A 234 3.83 -17.35 26.55
C GLY A 234 4.79 -17.39 25.37
N ARG A 235 4.88 -16.31 24.58
CA ARG A 235 5.75 -16.24 23.39
C ARG A 235 6.48 -14.90 23.37
N ASN A 236 7.76 -14.92 22.98
CA ASN A 236 8.51 -13.68 22.73
C ASN A 236 8.07 -13.07 21.40
N ALA A 237 6.87 -12.50 21.36
CA ALA A 237 6.28 -11.93 20.17
C ALA A 237 5.27 -10.83 20.54
N CYS A 238 5.08 -9.90 19.62
CA CYS A 238 4.11 -8.83 19.75
C CYS A 238 3.05 -8.94 18.65
N GLU A 239 1.78 -8.86 19.04
CA GLU A 239 0.64 -8.80 18.13
C GLU A 239 0.20 -7.34 17.95
N ILE A 240 -0.07 -6.97 16.69
CA ILE A 240 -0.86 -5.80 16.35
C ILE A 240 -2.11 -6.23 15.56
N LYS A 241 -3.29 -5.97 16.14
CA LYS A 241 -4.59 -6.13 15.46
C LYS A 241 -5.07 -4.76 15.01
N MET A 242 -5.47 -4.62 13.75
CA MET A 242 -5.79 -3.33 13.14
C MET A 242 -7.14 -3.38 12.41
N PHE A 243 -7.95 -2.35 12.65
CA PHE A 243 -9.12 -1.98 11.87
C PHE A 243 -8.75 -0.84 10.92
N HIS A 244 -9.19 -0.91 9.68
CA HIS A 244 -8.90 0.12 8.68
C HIS A 244 -10.04 0.28 7.67
N GLN A 245 -10.42 1.53 7.43
CA GLN A 245 -11.40 1.92 6.43
C GLN A 245 -11.04 3.31 5.89
N GLU A 246 -10.77 3.42 4.59
CA GLU A 246 -10.44 4.71 3.96
C GLU A 246 -11.05 4.87 2.56
N ASN A 247 -11.32 6.12 2.18
CA ASN A 247 -11.59 6.49 0.80
C ASN A 247 -10.43 7.32 0.25
N ALA A 248 -9.43 6.64 -0.31
CA ALA A 248 -8.25 7.27 -0.92
C ALA A 248 -8.47 7.76 -2.37
N GLY A 249 -9.72 7.77 -2.86
CA GLY A 249 -10.05 8.09 -4.25
C GLY A 249 -9.46 7.08 -5.24
N LEU A 250 -9.38 5.81 -4.84
CA LEU A 250 -8.91 4.70 -5.67
C LEU A 250 -10.11 3.91 -6.20
N ASN A 251 -10.00 3.40 -7.43
CA ASN A 251 -10.94 2.40 -7.91
C ASN A 251 -10.87 1.16 -6.99
N VAL A 252 -12.04 0.68 -6.55
CA VAL A 252 -12.15 -0.39 -5.55
C VAL A 252 -11.45 -1.68 -6.00
N GLU A 253 -11.57 -2.06 -7.27
CA GLU A 253 -10.93 -3.28 -7.78
C GLU A 253 -9.41 -3.12 -7.89
N MET A 254 -8.93 -1.93 -8.26
CA MET A 254 -7.50 -1.61 -8.24
C MET A 254 -6.94 -1.61 -6.82
N ALA A 255 -7.67 -1.06 -5.84
CA ALA A 255 -7.28 -1.07 -4.44
C ALA A 255 -7.21 -2.51 -3.89
N LYS A 256 -8.22 -3.34 -4.18
CA LYS A 256 -8.23 -4.77 -3.82
C LYS A 256 -7.04 -5.51 -4.44
N LEU A 257 -6.76 -5.28 -5.72
CA LEU A 257 -5.65 -5.93 -6.42
C LEU A 257 -4.29 -5.50 -5.86
N ALA A 258 -4.08 -4.20 -5.66
CA ALA A 258 -2.86 -3.66 -5.08
C ALA A 258 -2.61 -4.20 -3.67
N PHE A 259 -3.65 -4.24 -2.84
CA PHE A 259 -3.57 -4.81 -1.49
C PHE A 259 -3.24 -6.30 -1.55
N SER A 260 -4.06 -7.12 -2.20
CA SER A 260 -3.87 -8.59 -2.24
C SER A 260 -2.52 -9.04 -2.80
N LYS A 261 -1.96 -8.31 -3.78
CA LYS A 261 -0.66 -8.64 -4.39
C LYS A 261 0.53 -8.02 -3.65
N GLY A 262 0.37 -6.83 -3.08
CA GLY A 262 1.46 -6.04 -2.52
C GLY A 262 1.64 -6.18 -1.01
N ILE A 263 0.58 -6.49 -0.26
CA ILE A 263 0.56 -6.36 1.20
C ILE A 263 1.61 -7.25 1.87
N TRP A 264 1.79 -8.48 1.41
CA TRP A 264 2.80 -9.38 2.00
C TRP A 264 4.22 -8.83 1.87
N SER A 265 4.58 -8.34 0.68
CA SER A 265 5.90 -7.73 0.45
C SER A 265 6.09 -6.47 1.30
N TYR A 266 5.04 -5.66 1.43
CA TYR A 266 5.05 -4.50 2.32
C TYR A 266 5.24 -4.89 3.78
N VAL A 267 4.55 -5.92 4.26
CA VAL A 267 4.65 -6.42 5.65
C VAL A 267 6.04 -7.01 5.93
N CYS A 268 6.63 -7.79 5.01
CA CYS A 268 8.02 -8.23 5.17
C CYS A 268 9.00 -7.05 5.20
N LYS A 269 8.77 -6.01 4.40
CA LYS A 269 9.61 -4.80 4.44
C LYS A 269 9.45 -4.04 5.77
N MET A 270 8.25 -4.01 6.32
CA MET A 270 7.95 -3.41 7.61
C MET A 270 8.65 -4.16 8.75
N GLU A 271 8.67 -5.50 8.73
CA GLU A 271 9.47 -6.30 9.68
C GLU A 271 10.96 -5.95 9.60
N ASN A 272 11.53 -5.89 8.40
CA ASN A 272 12.94 -5.50 8.24
C ASN A 272 13.21 -4.09 8.77
N ALA A 273 12.24 -3.17 8.63
CA ALA A 273 12.35 -1.83 9.17
C ALA A 273 12.26 -1.82 10.71
N LEU A 274 11.41 -2.66 11.30
CA LEU A 274 11.33 -2.84 12.74
C LEU A 274 12.62 -3.42 13.31
N CYS A 275 13.22 -4.44 12.70
CA CYS A 275 14.51 -4.98 13.14
C CYS A 275 15.61 -3.91 13.15
N LYS A 276 15.67 -3.07 12.11
CA LYS A 276 16.61 -1.94 12.05
C LYS A 276 16.31 -0.90 13.13
N TYR A 277 15.03 -0.62 13.36
CA TYR A 277 14.60 0.32 14.40
C TYR A 277 15.07 -0.14 15.78
N ILE A 278 14.83 -1.41 16.13
CA ILE A 278 15.29 -2.05 17.36
C ILE A 278 16.82 -1.95 17.49
N ALA A 279 17.57 -2.25 16.43
CA ALA A 279 19.03 -2.19 16.46
C ALA A 279 19.59 -0.78 16.71
N THR A 280 18.81 0.28 16.38
CA THR A 280 19.22 1.68 16.53
C THR A 280 18.57 2.41 17.69
N SER A 281 17.51 1.85 18.30
CA SER A 281 16.69 2.53 19.31
C SER A 281 17.49 2.92 20.56
N HIS A 282 18.55 2.17 20.89
CA HIS A 282 19.45 2.49 22.00
C HIS A 282 20.34 3.72 21.76
N ARG A 283 20.44 4.24 20.53
CA ARG A 283 21.38 5.31 20.16
C ARG A 283 20.79 6.71 20.15
N THR A 284 19.47 6.85 20.26
CA THR A 284 18.79 8.14 20.08
C THR A 284 17.98 8.53 21.31
N GLN A 285 18.66 8.91 22.38
CA GLN A 285 18.02 9.49 23.57
C GLN A 285 18.06 11.03 23.43
N GLY A 286 17.24 11.55 22.54
CA GLY A 286 16.93 12.99 22.48
C GLY A 286 15.84 13.34 23.52
N ARG A 287 15.68 14.64 23.82
CA ARG A 287 14.56 15.10 24.65
C ARG A 287 13.23 14.66 24.01
N PRO A 288 12.29 14.05 24.76
CA PRO A 288 11.00 13.65 24.21
C PRO A 288 10.27 14.85 23.62
N ILE A 289 9.95 14.77 22.32
CA ILE A 289 9.08 15.76 21.66
C ILE A 289 7.65 15.51 22.12
N LEU A 290 6.93 16.59 22.42
CA LEU A 290 5.52 16.52 22.78
C LEU A 290 4.73 15.82 21.65
N SER A 291 4.05 14.73 21.99
CA SER A 291 3.31 13.89 21.06
C SER A 291 2.21 13.12 21.78
N ALA A 292 1.31 12.49 21.02
CA ALA A 292 0.29 11.60 21.55
C ALA A 292 0.89 10.40 22.33
N VAL A 293 2.12 9.97 22.01
CA VAL A 293 2.82 8.93 22.78
C VAL A 293 3.15 9.42 24.20
N THR A 294 3.70 10.62 24.31
CA THR A 294 4.05 11.23 25.62
C THR A 294 2.84 11.63 26.45
N LEU A 295 1.68 11.84 25.81
CA LEU A 295 0.43 12.28 26.43
C LEU A 295 -0.63 11.17 26.53
N MET A 296 -0.22 9.93 26.29
CA MET A 296 -1.09 8.75 26.27
C MET A 296 -1.90 8.65 27.56
N LYS A 297 -3.22 8.49 27.42
CA LYS A 297 -4.15 8.38 28.56
C LYS A 297 -4.35 6.92 28.95
N LYS A 298 -4.89 6.66 30.14
CA LYS A 298 -5.35 5.30 30.48
C LYS A 298 -6.65 4.99 29.73
N VAL A 299 -6.86 3.72 29.40
CA VAL A 299 -8.16 3.24 28.92
C VAL A 299 -9.19 3.44 30.05
N PRO A 300 -10.40 3.97 29.75
CA PRO A 300 -11.48 4.05 30.73
C PRO A 300 -11.83 2.69 31.33
N SER A 301 -12.11 2.65 32.64
CA SER A 301 -12.33 1.40 33.40
C SER A 301 -13.46 0.54 32.82
N GLU A 302 -14.51 1.17 32.28
CA GLU A 302 -15.65 0.51 31.66
C GLU A 302 -15.24 -0.28 30.41
N LEU A 303 -14.27 0.22 29.64
CA LEU A 303 -13.78 -0.41 28.41
C LEU A 303 -12.71 -1.48 28.68
N GLU A 304 -11.98 -1.36 29.79
CA GLU A 304 -11.02 -2.39 30.21
C GLU A 304 -11.71 -3.71 30.56
N THR A 305 -12.74 -3.66 31.42
CA THR A 305 -13.46 -4.86 31.88
C THR A 305 -14.12 -5.63 30.73
N GLN A 306 -14.62 -4.93 29.71
CA GLN A 306 -15.20 -5.54 28.52
C GLN A 306 -14.17 -6.40 27.76
N THR A 307 -12.93 -5.91 27.65
CA THR A 307 -11.85 -6.59 26.93
C THR A 307 -11.34 -7.83 27.69
N ASP A 308 -11.26 -7.73 29.02
CA ASP A 308 -10.80 -8.83 29.87
C ASP A 308 -11.78 -10.01 29.84
N ASN A 309 -13.09 -9.75 29.83
CA ASN A 309 -14.12 -10.78 29.71
C ASN A 309 -14.05 -11.55 28.39
N VAL A 310 -13.79 -10.86 27.27
CA VAL A 310 -13.60 -11.51 25.96
C VAL A 310 -12.31 -12.35 25.94
N THR A 311 -11.24 -11.83 26.54
CA THR A 311 -9.97 -12.58 26.61
C THR A 311 -10.11 -13.82 27.49
N ALA A 312 -10.84 -13.73 28.60
CA ALA A 312 -11.13 -14.86 29.48
C ALA A 312 -12.06 -15.90 28.83
N SER A 313 -13.09 -15.49 28.08
CA SER A 313 -13.99 -16.43 27.40
C SER A 313 -13.28 -17.21 26.28
N ILE A 314 -12.40 -16.56 25.51
CA ILE A 314 -11.54 -17.23 24.52
C ILE A 314 -10.51 -18.16 25.19
N GLY A 315 -10.00 -17.75 26.36
CA GLY A 315 -9.11 -18.58 27.19
C GLY A 315 -9.79 -19.81 27.80
N THR A 316 -11.11 -19.76 28.00
CA THR A 316 -11.90 -20.86 28.60
C THR A 316 -12.49 -21.81 27.56
N SER A 317 -12.63 -21.40 26.29
CA SER A 317 -13.04 -22.27 25.18
C SER A 317 -11.88 -23.00 24.48
N SER A 318 -10.65 -22.86 25.00
CA SER A 318 -9.45 -23.52 24.47
C SER A 318 -8.98 -24.63 25.42
N GLY A 319 -9.91 -25.50 25.81
CA GLY A 319 -9.65 -26.70 26.59
C GLY A 319 -10.38 -27.88 25.96
N GLU A 320 -9.61 -28.89 25.55
CA GLU A 320 -10.03 -30.20 25.06
C GLU A 320 -10.56 -30.32 23.62
N GLY A 321 -9.59 -30.47 22.71
CA GLY A 321 -9.73 -31.02 21.37
C GLY A 321 -8.44 -31.71 20.91
N LEU A 322 -7.98 -32.67 21.72
CA LEU A 322 -7.10 -33.82 21.45
C LEU A 322 -5.93 -33.72 20.42
N LEU A 323 -4.73 -33.64 20.99
CA LEU A 323 -3.52 -34.49 20.82
C LEU A 323 -3.12 -35.11 19.47
N SER A 324 -1.81 -34.97 19.20
CA SER A 324 -0.89 -35.95 18.61
C SER A 324 -1.45 -36.95 17.60
N HIS A 325 -1.17 -36.71 16.32
CA HIS A 325 -1.09 -37.79 15.33
C HIS A 325 0.33 -37.90 14.79
N VAL A 326 1.05 -38.84 15.40
CA VAL A 326 2.04 -39.76 14.83
C VAL A 326 2.36 -39.55 13.35
N VAL A 327 3.67 -39.39 13.09
CA VAL A 327 4.33 -39.65 11.81
C VAL A 327 3.92 -41.04 11.30
N ALA A 328 2.92 -41.09 10.43
CA ALA A 328 2.53 -42.29 9.71
C ALA A 328 2.69 -42.03 8.21
N LYS A 329 3.73 -42.65 7.62
CA LYS A 329 3.86 -42.88 6.18
C LYS A 329 2.56 -43.49 5.67
N GLN A 330 1.76 -42.74 4.91
CA GLN A 330 0.87 -43.32 3.93
C GLN A 330 1.25 -42.85 2.53
N LYS A 331 1.78 -43.81 1.76
CA LYS A 331 1.81 -43.81 0.31
C LYS A 331 0.41 -43.47 -0.21
N LYS A 332 0.26 -42.29 -0.81
CA LYS A 332 -0.81 -42.04 -1.79
C LYS A 332 -0.15 -41.69 -3.12
N ASN A 333 -0.55 -42.45 -4.12
CA ASN A 333 0.01 -42.52 -5.45
C ASN A 333 0.17 -41.13 -6.10
N LEU A 334 1.42 -40.73 -6.31
CA LEU A 334 1.78 -39.69 -7.27
C LEU A 334 1.36 -40.14 -8.67
N ARG A 335 0.22 -39.65 -9.15
CA ARG A 335 -0.01 -39.56 -10.59
C ARG A 335 0.99 -38.51 -11.12
N LYS A 336 2.01 -39.00 -11.84
CA LYS A 336 2.98 -38.21 -12.61
C LYS A 336 2.26 -37.10 -13.39
N PRO A 337 2.61 -35.81 -13.24
CA PRO A 337 2.38 -34.86 -14.31
C PRO A 337 3.36 -35.20 -15.45
N SER A 338 2.83 -35.42 -16.65
CA SER A 338 3.65 -35.71 -17.82
C SER A 338 4.56 -34.52 -18.12
N LYS A 339 5.84 -34.82 -18.39
CA LYS A 339 6.81 -33.85 -18.88
C LYS A 339 6.38 -33.40 -20.28
N LYS A 340 5.70 -32.27 -20.40
CA LYS A 340 5.68 -31.48 -21.64
C LYS A 340 6.39 -30.17 -21.37
N LEU A 341 7.63 -30.10 -21.86
CA LEU A 341 8.37 -28.88 -22.10
C LEU A 341 7.51 -27.97 -23.00
N ILE A 342 6.88 -26.94 -22.42
CA ILE A 342 6.41 -25.81 -23.21
C ILE A 342 7.54 -24.81 -23.20
N ALA A 343 8.29 -24.82 -24.30
CA ALA A 343 9.34 -23.85 -24.58
C ALA A 343 8.77 -22.43 -24.47
N LYS A 344 9.47 -21.58 -23.73
CA LYS A 344 9.27 -20.14 -23.73
C LYS A 344 9.63 -19.61 -25.12
N GLY A 345 8.62 -19.38 -25.96
CA GLY A 345 8.76 -18.67 -27.23
C GLY A 345 8.20 -17.26 -27.09
N LEU A 346 9.07 -16.28 -26.84
CA LEU A 346 8.75 -14.87 -27.03
C LEU A 346 8.86 -14.61 -28.54
N VAL A 347 7.73 -14.65 -29.26
CA VAL A 347 7.70 -14.26 -30.67
C VAL A 347 7.41 -12.76 -30.73
N LEU A 348 8.49 -11.99 -30.86
CA LEU A 348 8.47 -10.56 -31.15
C LEU A 348 8.30 -10.40 -32.66
N VAL A 349 7.07 -10.44 -33.16
CA VAL A 349 6.77 -9.94 -34.51
C VAL A 349 6.33 -8.48 -34.35
N GLY A 350 7.01 -7.60 -35.10
CA GLY A 350 7.01 -6.15 -34.95
C GLY A 350 5.72 -5.51 -34.46
N GLY A 351 5.85 -4.74 -33.37
CA GLY A 351 5.06 -3.54 -33.13
C GLY A 351 3.55 -3.71 -32.92
N ALA A 352 3.11 -4.56 -31.97
CA ALA A 352 1.89 -4.34 -31.19
C ALA A 352 1.85 -5.29 -29.99
N ILE A 353 1.84 -4.77 -28.76
CA ILE A 353 1.59 -5.57 -27.55
C ILE A 353 0.08 -5.53 -27.28
N CYS A 354 -0.64 -6.58 -27.65
CA CYS A 354 -2.02 -6.80 -27.21
C CYS A 354 -2.04 -7.78 -26.04
N LEU A 355 -2.32 -7.28 -24.83
CA LEU A 355 -2.57 -8.12 -23.66
C LEU A 355 -4.03 -8.59 -23.70
N SER A 356 -4.25 -9.91 -23.82
CA SER A 356 -5.56 -10.50 -23.55
C SER A 356 -5.46 -11.59 -22.48
N ARG A 357 -6.11 -11.35 -21.35
CA ARG A 357 -6.63 -12.39 -20.46
C ARG A 357 -8.11 -12.06 -20.24
N GLY A 358 -8.98 -13.05 -20.48
CA GLY A 358 -10.42 -12.93 -20.82
C GLY A 358 -11.32 -12.16 -19.84
N HIS A 359 -12.55 -11.78 -20.17
CA HIS A 359 -13.47 -12.18 -21.24
C HIS A 359 -13.95 -10.96 -22.05
N SER A 360 -13.68 -10.95 -23.35
CA SER A 360 -14.59 -10.59 -24.44
C SER A 360 -13.74 -10.51 -25.70
N ALA A 361 -14.15 -11.20 -26.76
CA ALA A 361 -13.44 -11.27 -28.03
C ALA A 361 -13.37 -9.93 -28.79
N LEU A 362 -13.64 -8.79 -28.12
CA LEU A 362 -13.76 -7.47 -28.72
C LEU A 362 -12.39 -6.90 -29.10
N GLY A 363 -11.39 -7.01 -28.20
CA GLY A 363 -10.04 -6.50 -28.47
C GLY A 363 -9.34 -7.21 -29.64
N ALA A 364 -9.51 -8.54 -29.74
CA ALA A 364 -8.98 -9.31 -30.86
C ALA A 364 -9.71 -9.00 -32.18
N LYS A 365 -11.03 -8.82 -32.15
CA LYS A 365 -11.82 -8.43 -33.33
C LYS A 365 -11.49 -7.03 -33.83
N VAL A 366 -11.28 -6.06 -32.94
CA VAL A 366 -10.88 -4.69 -33.31
C VAL A 366 -9.48 -4.67 -33.89
N ALA A 367 -8.53 -5.41 -33.31
CA ALA A 367 -7.18 -5.54 -33.85
C ALA A 367 -7.19 -6.20 -35.25
N LEU A 368 -8.00 -7.25 -35.43
CA LEU A 368 -8.16 -7.91 -36.72
C LEU A 368 -8.83 -7.00 -37.77
N ALA A 369 -9.87 -6.25 -37.38
CA ALA A 369 -10.55 -5.29 -38.25
C ALA A 369 -9.61 -4.16 -38.69
N TYR A 370 -8.75 -3.67 -37.80
CA TYR A 370 -7.73 -2.66 -38.13
C TYR A 370 -6.65 -3.20 -39.08
N LEU A 371 -6.20 -4.44 -38.87
CA LEU A 371 -5.24 -5.08 -39.77
C LEU A 371 -5.84 -5.34 -41.16
N LEU A 372 -7.08 -5.82 -41.23
CA LEU A 372 -7.77 -6.08 -42.49
C LEU A 372 -8.06 -4.80 -43.28
N THR A 373 -8.45 -3.71 -42.62
CA THR A 373 -8.62 -2.40 -43.30
C THR A 373 -7.30 -1.82 -43.80
N LYS A 374 -6.20 -2.05 -43.08
CA LYS A 374 -4.86 -1.62 -43.51
C LYS A 374 -4.30 -2.46 -44.67
N LEU A 375 -4.68 -3.74 -44.76
CA LEU A 375 -4.34 -4.61 -45.89
C LEU A 375 -5.20 -4.30 -47.13
N ASN A 376 -6.49 -3.99 -46.97
CA ASN A 376 -7.34 -3.56 -48.10
C ASN A 376 -6.89 -2.22 -48.71
N LYS A 377 -6.31 -1.30 -47.92
CA LYS A 377 -5.72 -0.06 -48.44
C LYS A 377 -4.42 -0.26 -49.24
N ARG A 378 -3.78 -1.43 -49.16
CA ARG A 378 -2.59 -1.78 -49.96
C ARG A 378 -2.91 -2.63 -51.20
N GLY A 379 -4.16 -3.07 -51.37
CA GLY A 379 -4.61 -3.87 -52.51
C GLY A 379 -5.21 -3.07 -53.68
N SER A 380 -5.44 -1.75 -53.54
CA SER A 380 -6.10 -0.93 -54.58
C SER A 380 -5.16 -0.01 -55.36
N SER A 381 -3.90 -0.41 -55.57
CA SER A 381 -2.99 0.29 -56.49
C SER A 381 -2.23 -0.72 -57.35
N LEU A 382 -2.95 -1.42 -58.21
CA LEU A 382 -2.39 -1.95 -59.45
C LEU A 382 -3.55 -2.22 -60.42
N ASN A 383 -3.80 -1.27 -61.32
CA ASN A 383 -4.33 -1.47 -62.68
C ASN A 383 -4.58 -0.09 -63.29
N GLN A 384 -3.52 0.56 -63.77
CA GLN A 384 -3.61 1.57 -64.83
C GLN A 384 -2.24 1.80 -65.47
N THR A 385 -1.98 1.03 -66.53
CA THR A 385 -0.97 1.23 -67.59
C THR A 385 -1.22 0.05 -68.54
N THR A 386 -1.44 0.13 -69.85
CA THR A 386 -1.40 1.19 -70.86
C THR A 386 -1.98 0.54 -72.12
N GLN A 387 -2.76 1.26 -72.94
CA GLN A 387 -2.67 1.10 -74.40
C GLN A 387 -3.12 2.40 -75.08
N ASN A 388 -2.13 3.15 -75.54
CA ASN A 388 -2.25 4.16 -76.59
C ASN A 388 -1.80 3.50 -77.90
N THR A 389 -2.64 3.56 -78.92
CA THR A 389 -2.39 3.60 -80.39
C THR A 389 -3.75 3.27 -81.05
N SER A 390 -4.26 3.91 -82.10
CA SER A 390 -3.74 4.85 -83.08
C SER A 390 -4.88 5.13 -84.09
N ILE A 391 -4.86 6.34 -84.68
CA ILE A 391 -5.64 6.84 -85.83
C ILE A 391 -7.05 7.34 -85.50
#